data_AF-A0A226EY27-F1
#
_entry.id   AF-A0A226EY27-F1
#
_cell.length_a   1.000
_cell.length_b   1.000
_cell.length_c   1.000
_cell.angle_alpha   90.00
_cell.angle_beta   90.00
_cell.angle_gamma   90.00
#
_symmetry.space_group_name_H-M   'P 1'
#
loop_
_entity.id
_entity.type
_entity.pdbx_description
1 polymer ?
#
loop_
_entity_poly.entity_id
_entity_poly.type
_entity_poly.pdbx_seq_one_letter_code
_entity_poly.pdbx_strand_id
1 'polypeptide(L)'
;MKVFNSGGRILVIASIWTFLITLFSTESHGWRHDRRPRVYGNRMPKSMLLTNSHKVQEKIVSAHNLFRSNVRPKASNMLEMTWHSGAAKTAQKWAEQCELLTHDNATDRWTEFYGPCGQNIFVSTHKVPWFFAIKTWYLEHRNFTYGSPKNELGVIGHFTRNSVFI
;
A
#
# COMPACT_ATOMS: atom_id res chain seq x y z
N MET A 1 -53.44 21.66 60.38
CA MET A 1 -54.63 22.23 59.71
C MET A 1 -54.86 21.47 58.41
N LYS A 2 -55.99 20.74 58.32
CA LYS A 2 -56.67 20.15 57.13
C LYS A 2 -55.85 19.42 56.03
N VAL A 3 -55.90 18.08 56.05
CA VAL A 3 -56.68 17.16 55.17
C VAL A 3 -56.61 17.27 53.60
N PHE A 4 -56.42 16.07 52.98
CA PHE A 4 -56.74 15.50 51.64
C PHE A 4 -55.87 15.74 50.37
N ASN A 5 -55.11 14.69 50.02
CA ASN A 5 -55.07 13.84 48.80
C ASN A 5 -55.30 14.44 47.39
N SER A 6 -54.35 14.17 46.47
CA SER A 6 -54.64 13.71 45.10
C SER A 6 -53.35 13.42 44.31
N GLY A 7 -53.15 12.14 43.94
CA GLY A 7 -52.65 11.72 42.62
C GLY A 7 -51.24 12.10 42.18
N GLY A 8 -50.34 11.11 42.13
CA GLY A 8 -49.09 11.21 41.37
C GLY A 8 -48.18 10.00 41.55
N ARG A 9 -48.11 9.16 40.52
CA ARG A 9 -47.37 7.88 40.50
C ARG A 9 -45.87 8.08 40.77
N ILE A 10 -45.32 7.18 41.58
CA ILE A 10 -43.90 7.01 41.87
C ILE A 10 -43.11 6.80 40.58
N LEU A 11 -42.07 7.62 40.43
CA LEU A 11 -40.99 7.49 39.45
C LEU A 11 -40.15 6.25 39.79
N VAL A 12 -39.94 5.34 38.85
CA VAL A 12 -38.76 4.46 38.85
C VAL A 12 -38.09 4.55 37.48
N ILE A 13 -36.80 4.81 37.55
CA ILE A 13 -35.88 5.25 36.51
C ILE A 13 -35.52 4.06 35.62
N ALA A 14 -35.61 4.23 34.31
CA ALA A 14 -34.90 3.37 33.36
C ALA A 14 -34.22 4.28 32.33
N SER A 15 -32.94 4.54 32.56
CA SER A 15 -32.05 5.29 31.69
C SER A 15 -31.87 4.53 30.39
N ILE A 16 -32.62 4.90 29.35
CA ILE A 16 -32.42 4.36 28.00
C ILE A 16 -31.24 5.11 27.39
N TRP A 17 -30.03 4.62 27.62
CA TRP A 17 -28.90 4.92 26.74
C TRP A 17 -29.13 4.16 25.44
N THR A 18 -29.81 4.76 24.48
CA THR A 18 -29.76 4.27 23.10
C THR A 18 -28.34 4.48 22.59
N PHE A 19 -27.50 3.47 22.80
CA PHE A 19 -26.27 3.29 22.07
C PHE A 19 -26.66 2.98 20.62
N LEU A 20 -26.83 4.04 19.82
CA LEU A 20 -26.71 3.92 18.37
C LEU A 20 -25.25 3.59 18.08
N ILE A 21 -24.91 2.31 18.19
CA ILE A 21 -23.73 1.77 17.54
C ILE A 21 -24.03 1.91 16.07
N THR A 22 -23.64 3.03 15.48
CA THR A 22 -23.38 3.07 14.05
C THR A 22 -22.30 2.01 13.84
N LEU A 23 -22.71 0.86 13.32
CA LEU A 23 -21.83 -0.03 12.59
C LEU A 23 -21.31 0.80 11.42
N PHE A 24 -20.30 1.64 11.68
CA PHE A 24 -19.29 1.87 10.68
C PHE A 24 -18.68 0.50 10.46
N SER A 25 -19.24 -0.21 9.48
CA SER A 25 -18.46 -1.17 8.73
C SER A 25 -17.24 -0.37 8.30
N THR A 26 -16.13 -0.56 9.02
CA THR A 26 -14.83 -0.34 8.41
C THR A 26 -14.84 -1.34 7.27
N GLU A 27 -15.25 -0.88 6.09
CA GLU A 27 -14.84 -1.56 4.89
C GLU A 27 -13.32 -1.49 4.95
N SER A 28 -12.73 -2.58 5.46
CA SER A 28 -11.37 -2.93 5.10
C SER A 28 -11.35 -2.68 3.60
N HIS A 29 -10.50 -1.78 3.13
CA HIS A 29 -10.30 -1.52 1.71
C HIS A 29 -9.57 -2.74 1.11
N GLY A 30 -10.23 -3.89 1.26
CA GLY A 30 -9.81 -5.19 0.86
C GLY A 30 -9.71 -5.19 -0.64
N TRP A 31 -8.71 -5.92 -1.10
CA TRP A 31 -8.49 -6.35 -2.46
C TRP A 31 -9.68 -6.09 -3.42
N ARG A 32 -9.65 -4.94 -4.09
CA ARG A 32 -10.60 -4.66 -5.18
C ARG A 32 -10.52 -5.81 -6.19
N HIS A 33 -11.66 -6.39 -6.53
CA HIS A 33 -11.75 -7.57 -7.39
C HIS A 33 -11.26 -7.33 -8.83
N ASP A 34 -11.01 -6.07 -9.22
CA ASP A 34 -10.40 -5.70 -10.50
C ASP A 34 -8.91 -6.08 -10.61
N ARG A 35 -8.26 -6.45 -9.50
CA ARG A 35 -6.85 -6.81 -9.44
C ARG A 35 -6.65 -8.34 -9.41
N ARG A 36 -6.94 -9.03 -10.52
CA ARG A 36 -6.54 -10.43 -10.70
C ARG A 36 -5.52 -10.59 -11.83
N PRO A 37 -4.31 -11.11 -11.56
CA PRO A 37 -3.33 -11.38 -12.61
C PRO A 37 -3.81 -12.55 -13.48
N ARG A 38 -3.65 -12.43 -14.80
CA ARG A 38 -4.02 -13.51 -15.75
C ARG A 38 -3.18 -14.78 -15.56
N VAL A 39 -1.93 -14.62 -15.12
CA VAL A 39 -0.98 -15.70 -14.86
C VAL A 39 -0.41 -15.54 -13.45
N TYR A 40 -0.58 -16.56 -12.61
CA TYR A 40 -0.11 -16.57 -11.22
C TYR A 40 0.04 -18.01 -10.69
N GLY A 41 0.57 -18.13 -9.46
CA GLY A 41 0.71 -19.40 -8.75
C GLY A 41 1.57 -20.38 -9.54
N ASN A 42 1.09 -21.62 -9.66
CA ASN A 42 1.83 -22.70 -10.32
C ASN A 42 2.05 -22.47 -11.82
N ARG A 43 1.22 -21.65 -12.47
CA ARG A 43 1.38 -21.28 -13.89
C ARG A 43 2.55 -20.32 -14.13
N MET A 44 3.13 -19.78 -13.08
CA MET A 44 4.27 -18.90 -13.16
C MET A 44 5.58 -19.63 -12.81
N PRO A 45 6.54 -19.73 -13.73
CA PRO A 45 7.85 -20.29 -13.41
C PRO A 45 8.64 -19.31 -12.53
N LYS A 46 9.42 -19.85 -11.57
CA LYS A 46 10.26 -19.03 -10.67
C LYS A 46 11.25 -18.17 -11.45
N SER A 47 11.77 -18.65 -12.58
CA SER A 47 12.70 -17.92 -13.44
C SER A 47 12.16 -16.58 -13.95
N MET A 48 10.84 -16.38 -14.00
CA MET A 48 10.23 -15.09 -14.36
C MET A 48 10.18 -14.09 -13.20
N LEU A 49 10.54 -14.52 -12.00
CA LEU A 49 10.55 -13.70 -10.78
C LEU A 49 11.95 -13.34 -10.31
N LEU A 50 12.96 -14.16 -10.66
CA LEU A 50 14.32 -13.96 -10.19
C LEU A 50 14.92 -12.66 -10.76
N THR A 51 15.24 -11.73 -9.86
CA THR A 51 15.80 -10.41 -10.18
C THR A 51 17.29 -10.46 -10.56
N ASN A 52 17.91 -11.64 -10.57
CA ASN A 52 19.24 -11.85 -11.16
C ASN A 52 19.19 -11.93 -12.70
N SER A 53 18.01 -12.07 -13.31
CA SER A 53 17.83 -12.08 -14.75
C SER A 53 17.70 -10.66 -15.30
N HIS A 54 18.57 -10.28 -16.24
CA HIS A 54 18.51 -8.98 -16.92
C HIS A 54 17.11 -8.70 -17.52
N LYS A 55 16.50 -9.71 -18.15
CA LYS A 55 15.16 -9.60 -18.73
C LYS A 55 14.07 -9.32 -17.69
N VAL A 56 14.24 -9.79 -16.45
CA VAL A 56 13.32 -9.49 -15.34
C VAL A 56 13.56 -8.06 -14.85
N GLN A 57 14.81 -7.65 -14.69
CA GLN A 57 15.19 -6.28 -14.31
C GLN A 57 14.65 -5.24 -15.29
N GLU A 58 14.83 -5.46 -16.60
CA GLU A 58 14.29 -4.59 -17.66
C GLU A 58 12.77 -4.45 -17.59
N LYS A 59 12.05 -5.56 -17.35
CA LYS A 59 10.58 -5.53 -17.23
C LYS A 59 10.13 -4.72 -16.03
N ILE A 60 10.83 -4.84 -14.91
CA ILE A 60 10.54 -4.07 -13.69
C ILE A 60 10.75 -2.58 -13.98
N VAL A 61 11.93 -2.19 -14.48
CA VAL A 61 12.27 -0.79 -14.77
C VAL A 61 11.31 -0.20 -15.81
N SER A 62 11.04 -0.93 -16.90
CA SER A 62 10.13 -0.49 -17.96
C SER A 62 8.71 -0.27 -17.45
N ALA A 63 8.22 -1.13 -16.55
CA ALA A 63 6.91 -0.94 -15.94
C ALA A 63 6.85 0.35 -15.09
N HIS A 64 7.91 0.68 -14.37
CA HIS A 64 7.97 1.94 -13.62
C HIS A 64 7.99 3.15 -14.55
N ASN A 65 8.87 3.15 -15.54
CA ASN A 65 8.99 4.26 -16.49
C ASN A 65 7.69 4.46 -17.29
N LEU A 66 6.98 3.37 -17.61
CA LEU A 66 5.64 3.45 -18.18
C LEU A 66 4.66 4.19 -17.26
N PHE A 67 4.59 3.86 -15.97
CA PHE A 67 3.66 4.53 -15.06
C PHE A 67 4.09 5.96 -14.71
N ARG A 68 5.39 6.22 -14.56
CA ARG A 68 5.97 7.56 -14.32
C ARG A 68 5.71 8.53 -15.46
N SER A 69 5.75 8.06 -16.70
CA SER A 69 5.44 8.88 -17.89
C SER A 69 3.93 9.19 -18.04
N ASN A 70 3.06 8.45 -17.34
CA ASN A 70 1.61 8.56 -17.44
C ASN A 70 0.94 9.25 -16.24
N VAL A 71 1.71 9.89 -15.35
CA VAL A 71 1.14 10.60 -14.20
C VAL A 71 0.25 11.79 -14.61
N ARG A 72 -0.69 12.11 -13.72
CA ARG A 72 -1.61 13.26 -13.83
C ARG A 72 -1.67 13.99 -12.47
N PRO A 73 -1.42 15.32 -12.43
CA PRO A 73 -0.96 16.18 -13.54
C PRO A 73 0.40 15.74 -14.11
N LYS A 74 0.73 16.16 -15.33
CA LYS A 74 2.03 15.83 -15.95
C LYS A 74 3.16 16.41 -15.11
N ALA A 75 4.17 15.61 -14.82
CA ALA A 75 5.38 16.07 -14.15
C ALA A 75 6.35 16.70 -15.16
N SER A 76 6.97 17.81 -14.77
CA SER A 76 7.97 18.53 -15.60
C SER A 76 9.40 17.99 -15.40
N ASN A 77 9.67 17.31 -14.29
CA ASN A 77 11.00 16.86 -13.86
C ASN A 77 11.02 15.39 -13.40
N MET A 78 10.17 14.56 -13.98
CA MET A 78 10.13 13.13 -13.65
C MET A 78 11.35 12.42 -14.24
N LEU A 79 12.28 11.99 -13.38
CA LEU A 79 13.47 11.25 -13.80
C LEU A 79 13.12 9.87 -14.37
N GLU A 80 13.88 9.42 -15.35
CA GLU A 80 13.85 8.03 -15.81
C GLU A 80 14.53 7.12 -14.77
N MET A 81 13.90 5.98 -14.44
CA MET A 81 14.51 4.99 -13.55
C MET A 81 15.42 4.06 -14.33
N THR A 82 16.50 3.64 -13.68
CA THR A 82 17.42 2.59 -14.13
C THR A 82 17.58 1.53 -13.04
N TRP A 83 18.08 0.35 -13.42
CA TRP A 83 18.37 -0.70 -12.45
C TRP A 83 19.65 -0.37 -11.66
N HIS A 84 19.61 -0.53 -10.34
CA HIS A 84 20.77 -0.33 -9.47
C HIS A 84 21.08 -1.61 -8.69
N SER A 85 22.28 -2.16 -8.89
CA SER A 85 22.70 -3.44 -8.30
C SER A 85 22.81 -3.42 -6.78
N GLY A 86 23.36 -2.33 -6.19
CA GLY A 86 23.45 -2.14 -4.74
C GLY A 86 22.07 -2.16 -4.07
N ALA A 87 21.15 -1.31 -4.53
CA ALA A 87 19.74 -1.31 -4.13
C ALA A 87 19.08 -2.69 -4.24
N ALA A 88 19.31 -3.43 -5.35
CA ALA A 88 18.78 -4.78 -5.53
C ALA A 88 19.35 -5.80 -4.53
N LYS A 89 20.63 -5.67 -4.15
CA LYS A 89 21.26 -6.52 -3.13
C LYS A 89 20.65 -6.25 -1.75
N THR A 90 20.48 -4.99 -1.38
CA THR A 90 19.85 -4.60 -0.10
C THR A 90 18.41 -5.08 -0.02
N ALA A 91 17.67 -4.91 -1.12
CA ALA A 91 16.33 -5.45 -1.29
C ALA A 91 16.25 -6.96 -1.07
N GLN A 92 17.12 -7.72 -1.74
CA GLN A 92 17.18 -9.17 -1.61
C GLN A 92 17.46 -9.60 -0.16
N LYS A 93 18.40 -8.93 0.52
CA LYS A 93 18.75 -9.21 1.92
C LYS A 93 17.54 -9.05 2.86
N TRP A 94 16.72 -8.01 2.66
CA TRP A 94 15.50 -7.82 3.44
C TRP A 94 14.40 -8.82 3.07
N ALA A 95 14.19 -9.07 1.78
CA ALA A 95 13.18 -10.03 1.31
C ALA A 95 13.42 -11.44 1.89
N GLU A 96 14.67 -11.84 2.05
CA GLU A 96 15.08 -13.12 2.64
C GLU A 96 14.76 -13.25 4.13
N GLN A 97 14.56 -12.15 4.86
CA GLN A 97 14.10 -12.20 6.26
C GLN A 97 12.67 -12.72 6.37
N CYS A 98 11.91 -12.70 5.26
CA CYS A 98 10.52 -13.17 5.21
C CYS A 98 9.59 -12.45 6.20
N GLU A 99 9.94 -11.22 6.60
CA GLU A 99 9.10 -10.34 7.40
C GLU A 99 7.89 -9.87 6.59
N LEU A 100 6.69 -10.00 7.15
CA LEU A 100 5.44 -9.69 6.45
C LEU A 100 4.95 -8.29 6.81
N LEU A 101 4.73 -7.45 5.78
CA LEU A 101 4.15 -6.10 5.91
C LEU A 101 4.94 -5.15 6.83
N THR A 102 6.20 -5.49 7.12
CA THR A 102 7.12 -4.66 7.90
C THR A 102 8.16 -4.06 6.97
N HIS A 103 8.43 -2.76 7.13
CA HIS A 103 9.48 -2.07 6.38
C HIS A 103 10.85 -2.21 7.05
N ASP A 104 11.88 -2.24 6.22
CA ASP A 104 13.27 -2.17 6.70
C ASP A 104 13.58 -0.77 7.24
N ASN A 105 14.49 -0.69 8.22
CA ASN A 105 14.95 0.57 8.75
C ASN A 105 15.57 1.42 7.63
N ALA A 106 15.31 2.73 7.66
CA ALA A 106 15.82 3.65 6.65
C ALA A 106 17.36 3.72 6.62
N THR A 107 18.01 3.48 7.76
CA THR A 107 19.48 3.44 7.86
C THR A 107 20.09 2.23 7.16
N ASP A 108 19.35 1.12 7.09
CA ASP A 108 19.83 -0.13 6.48
C ASP A 108 19.60 -0.16 4.95
N ARG A 109 18.70 0.70 4.47
CA ARG A 109 18.42 0.92 3.05
C ARG A 109 19.28 2.04 2.48
N TRP A 110 20.58 1.82 2.39
CA TRP A 110 21.54 2.81 1.90
C TRP A 110 22.32 2.33 0.68
N THR A 111 22.60 3.22 -0.26
CA THR A 111 23.53 2.98 -1.36
C THR A 111 24.57 4.08 -1.44
N GLU A 112 25.78 3.70 -1.79
CA GLU A 112 26.86 4.64 -2.09
C GLU A 112 26.39 5.66 -3.14
N PHE A 113 26.76 6.93 -2.97
CA PHE A 113 26.38 8.07 -3.81
C PHE A 113 24.91 8.54 -3.75
N TYR A 114 23.94 7.68 -3.45
CA TYR A 114 22.51 8.07 -3.42
C TYR A 114 21.90 8.19 -2.02
N GLY A 115 22.57 7.69 -0.99
CA GLY A 115 22.10 7.84 0.39
C GLY A 115 20.95 6.89 0.75
N PRO A 116 20.05 7.29 1.66
CA PRO A 116 18.90 6.47 2.05
C PRO A 116 17.92 6.31 0.88
N CYS A 117 17.56 5.06 0.61
CA CYS A 117 16.65 4.65 -0.44
C CYS A 117 15.19 4.58 0.04
N GLY A 118 14.23 4.52 -0.89
CA GLY A 118 12.83 4.14 -0.59
C GLY A 118 12.64 2.63 -0.46
N GLN A 119 11.41 2.18 -0.17
CA GLN A 119 11.03 0.77 -0.20
C GLN A 119 9.52 0.67 -0.46
N ASN A 120 9.15 -0.17 -1.41
CA ASN A 120 7.78 -0.68 -1.53
C ASN A 120 7.83 -2.19 -1.24
N ILE A 121 6.77 -2.73 -0.63
CA ILE A 121 6.65 -4.16 -0.31
C ILE A 121 5.38 -4.70 -0.93
N PHE A 122 5.47 -5.87 -1.54
CA PHE A 122 4.31 -6.61 -2.04
C PHE A 122 4.33 -8.05 -1.54
N VAL A 123 3.28 -8.44 -0.82
CA VAL A 123 3.11 -9.81 -0.30
C VAL A 123 1.94 -10.48 -1.01
N SER A 124 2.13 -11.73 -1.42
CA SER A 124 1.06 -12.58 -1.94
C SER A 124 1.27 -14.03 -1.56
N THR A 125 0.16 -14.73 -1.35
CA THR A 125 0.15 -16.19 -1.14
C THR A 125 0.50 -16.99 -2.38
N HIS A 126 0.53 -16.33 -3.55
CA HIS A 126 0.86 -16.96 -4.83
C HIS A 126 1.93 -16.15 -5.56
N LYS A 127 2.72 -16.83 -6.39
CA LYS A 127 3.61 -16.17 -7.36
C LYS A 127 2.80 -15.26 -8.28
N VAL A 128 3.11 -13.96 -8.33
CA VAL A 128 2.43 -12.99 -9.21
C VAL A 128 3.44 -12.23 -10.09
N PRO A 129 3.03 -11.70 -11.25
CA PRO A 129 3.99 -11.01 -12.13
C PRO A 129 4.47 -9.71 -11.49
N TRP A 130 5.74 -9.34 -11.71
CA TRP A 130 6.26 -8.02 -11.31
C TRP A 130 5.37 -6.87 -11.76
N PHE A 131 4.90 -6.89 -13.02
CA PHE A 131 3.97 -5.87 -13.53
C PHE A 131 2.70 -5.75 -12.70
N PHE A 132 2.19 -6.85 -12.14
CA PHE A 132 0.99 -6.83 -11.32
C PHE A 132 1.22 -6.17 -9.96
N ALA A 133 2.34 -6.47 -9.28
CA ALA A 133 2.72 -5.80 -8.04
C ALA A 133 2.91 -4.29 -8.26
N ILE A 134 3.67 -3.93 -9.31
CA ILE A 134 3.96 -2.53 -9.67
C ILE A 134 2.68 -1.77 -10.02
N LYS A 135 1.80 -2.37 -10.82
CA LYS A 135 0.50 -1.79 -11.13
C LYS A 135 -0.33 -1.61 -9.85
N THR A 136 -0.27 -2.55 -8.91
CA THR A 136 -1.02 -2.45 -7.65
C THR A 136 -0.58 -1.24 -6.83
N TRP A 137 0.72 -1.00 -6.70
CA TRP A 137 1.27 0.22 -6.08
C TRP A 137 0.85 1.48 -6.84
N TYR A 138 0.96 1.48 -8.17
CA TYR A 138 0.55 2.62 -8.99
C TYR A 138 -0.94 2.98 -8.84
N LEU A 139 -1.82 1.98 -8.69
CA LEU A 139 -3.27 2.19 -8.62
C LEU A 139 -3.74 2.97 -7.39
N GLU A 140 -2.88 3.16 -6.38
CA GLU A 140 -3.18 4.06 -5.25
C GLU A 140 -3.35 5.52 -5.68
N HIS A 141 -2.87 5.90 -6.88
CA HIS A 141 -3.13 7.24 -7.44
C HIS A 141 -4.62 7.59 -7.50
N ARG A 142 -5.51 6.58 -7.55
CA ARG A 142 -6.96 6.78 -7.53
C ARG A 142 -7.47 7.43 -6.24
N ASN A 143 -6.69 7.29 -5.15
CA ASN A 143 -6.97 7.89 -3.85
C ASN A 143 -6.04 9.08 -3.55
N PHE A 144 -5.18 9.46 -4.50
CA PHE A 144 -4.24 10.56 -4.37
C PHE A 144 -4.79 11.83 -5.02
N THR A 145 -4.61 12.97 -4.35
CA THR A 145 -4.84 14.29 -4.96
C THR A 145 -3.57 15.13 -4.86
N TYR A 146 -3.04 15.57 -6.01
CA TYR A 146 -1.84 16.40 -6.05
C TYR A 146 -2.02 17.70 -5.27
N GLY A 147 -1.06 18.03 -4.40
CA GLY A 147 -1.09 19.24 -3.56
C GLY A 147 -2.07 19.21 -2.39
N SER A 148 -2.84 18.13 -2.21
CA SER A 148 -3.81 18.02 -1.12
C SER A 148 -3.13 17.68 0.22
N PRO A 149 -3.47 18.38 1.32
CA PRO A 149 -3.05 18.01 2.67
C PRO A 149 -3.84 16.82 3.23
N LYS A 150 -4.94 16.40 2.58
CA LYS A 150 -5.80 15.28 3.00
C LYS A 150 -5.27 13.90 2.57
N ASN A 151 -4.09 13.86 1.96
CA ASN A 151 -3.50 12.62 1.50
C ASN A 151 -3.01 11.77 2.68
N GLU A 152 -3.45 10.51 2.74
CA GLU A 152 -3.07 9.57 3.78
C GLU A 152 -1.91 8.67 3.32
N LEU A 153 -0.71 8.86 3.88
CA LEU A 153 0.49 8.13 3.44
C LEU A 153 0.39 6.61 3.56
N GLY A 154 -0.41 6.09 4.51
CA GLY A 154 -0.67 4.66 4.62
C GLY A 154 -1.47 4.07 3.46
N VAL A 155 -2.17 4.91 2.68
CA VAL A 155 -3.03 4.51 1.56
C VAL A 155 -2.37 4.77 0.20
N ILE A 156 -1.57 5.83 0.09
CA ILE A 156 -0.97 6.29 -1.17
C ILE A 156 0.56 6.20 -1.21
N GLY A 157 1.15 5.64 -0.17
CA GLY A 157 2.60 5.65 0.05
C GLY A 157 3.36 4.88 -1.02
N HIS A 158 2.80 3.80 -1.57
CA HIS A 158 3.47 3.04 -2.62
C HIS A 158 3.44 3.79 -3.96
N PHE A 159 2.37 4.55 -4.24
CA PHE A 159 2.30 5.40 -5.44
C PHE A 159 3.24 6.59 -5.40
N THR A 160 3.38 7.25 -4.24
CA THR A 160 4.13 8.51 -4.12
C THR A 160 5.64 8.34 -3.92
N ARG A 161 6.11 7.14 -3.55
CA ARG A 161 7.53 6.88 -3.26
C ARG A 161 8.34 6.54 -4.50
N ASN A 162 9.58 7.06 -4.59
CA ASN A 162 10.58 6.59 -5.55
C ASN A 162 11.17 5.27 -5.03
N SER A 163 10.84 4.16 -5.70
CA SER A 163 11.03 2.80 -5.17
C SER A 163 12.44 2.23 -5.36
N VAL A 164 12.94 1.57 -4.33
CA VAL A 164 13.83 0.39 -4.41
C VAL A 164 12.96 -0.84 -4.09
N PHE A 165 13.03 -1.91 -4.89
CA PHE A 165 12.06 -3.02 -4.90
C PHE A 165 12.20 -3.98 -3.74
N ILE A 166 11.08 -4.36 -3.10
CA ILE A 166 10.84 -5.70 -2.53
C ILE A 166 9.43 -6.15 -2.90
#